data_AF-A0A8C3YRR1-F1
#
_entry.id   AF-A0A8C3YRR1-F1
#
_cell.length_a   1.000
_cell.length_b   1.000
_cell.length_c   1.000
_cell.angle_alpha   90.00
_cell.angle_beta   90.00
_cell.angle_gamma   90.00
#
_symmetry.space_group_name_H-M   'P 1'
#
loop_
_entity.id
_entity.type
_entity.pdbx_description
1 polymer ?
#
loop_
_entity_poly.entity_id
_entity_poly.type
_entity_poly.pdbx_seq_one_letter_code
_entity_poly.pdbx_strand_id
1 'polypeptide(L)'
;LLLSTQNSLTEHSGPRVAGVGRTGTLIALDVLLRQLECEGLVGPFSYVRKMRESRPLMVQTEAQYVFLHQCILRFLQQSSRVPAKKEAIYENLGYENAAATEA
;
A
#
# COMPACT_ATOMS: atom_id res chain seq x y z
N LEU A 1 31.99 11.97 -5.73
CA LEU A 1 32.63 11.72 -7.04
C LEU A 1 32.01 10.44 -7.63
N LEU A 2 30.75 10.44 -8.06
CA LEU A 2 30.34 10.85 -9.40
C LEU A 2 28.90 11.38 -9.37
N LEU A 3 28.77 12.69 -9.15
CA LEU A 3 27.57 13.48 -9.40
C LEU A 3 28.05 14.64 -10.26
N SER A 4 28.12 14.46 -11.59
CA SER A 4 28.18 15.50 -12.63
C SER A 4 28.48 14.89 -13.99
N THR A 5 27.43 14.50 -14.72
CA THR A 5 27.25 14.35 -16.19
C THR A 5 26.19 13.26 -16.36
N GLN A 6 24.98 13.52 -16.86
CA GLN A 6 24.66 14.29 -18.05
C GLN A 6 23.34 15.04 -17.88
N ASN A 7 23.40 16.37 -17.96
CA ASN A 7 22.34 17.16 -18.54
C ASN A 7 22.80 17.49 -19.97
N SER A 8 22.41 16.67 -20.94
CA SER A 8 22.53 17.01 -22.35
C SER A 8 21.31 16.48 -23.06
N LEU A 9 20.42 17.41 -23.37
CA LEU A 9 19.26 17.32 -24.22
C LEU A 9 19.56 16.44 -25.45
N THR A 10 19.10 15.19 -25.43
CA THR A 10 18.80 14.47 -26.66
C THR A 10 17.32 14.12 -26.62
N GLU A 11 16.55 14.90 -27.37
CA GLU A 11 15.26 14.51 -27.93
C GLU A 11 15.46 13.30 -28.87
N HIS A 12 16.01 12.21 -28.35
CA HIS A 12 16.08 10.95 -29.08
C HIS A 12 14.76 10.27 -28.84
N SER A 13 13.85 10.37 -29.81
CA SER A 13 12.61 9.59 -29.86
C SER A 13 12.93 8.11 -30.10
N GLY A 14 13.67 7.48 -29.16
CA GLY A 14 13.64 6.04 -29.00
C GLY A 14 12.20 5.62 -28.72
N PRO A 15 11.79 4.39 -29.09
CA PRO A 15 10.41 3.97 -28.97
C PRO A 15 9.96 4.24 -27.55
N ARG A 16 9.05 5.23 -27.37
CA ARG A 16 8.42 5.50 -26.08
C ARG A 16 7.69 4.22 -25.76
N VAL A 17 8.29 3.33 -24.98
CA VAL A 17 7.64 2.09 -24.61
C VAL A 17 6.54 2.49 -23.63
N ALA A 18 5.41 2.92 -24.21
CA ALA A 18 4.36 3.70 -23.57
C ALA A 18 3.63 2.92 -22.47
N GLY A 19 3.97 1.65 -22.27
CA GLY A 19 3.43 0.77 -21.24
C GLY A 19 4.39 0.41 -20.11
N VAL A 20 5.72 0.40 -20.27
CA VAL A 20 6.58 -0.32 -19.29
C VAL A 20 6.65 0.38 -17.92
N GLY A 21 6.75 1.71 -17.89
CA GLY A 21 6.73 2.46 -16.63
C GLY A 21 5.38 2.38 -15.90
N ARG A 22 4.27 2.61 -16.63
CA ARG A 22 2.91 2.60 -16.05
C ARG A 22 2.44 1.20 -15.66
N THR A 23 2.62 0.21 -16.54
CA THR A 23 2.32 -1.19 -16.26
C THR A 23 3.19 -1.71 -15.12
N GLY A 24 4.49 -1.36 -15.09
CA GLY A 24 5.36 -1.68 -13.96
C GLY A 24 4.89 -1.07 -12.65
N THR A 25 4.38 0.17 -12.67
CA THR A 25 3.85 0.83 -11.47
C THR A 25 2.60 0.13 -10.96
N LEU A 26 1.68 -0.28 -11.85
CA LEU A 26 0.46 -1.01 -11.45
C LEU A 26 0.76 -2.42 -10.94
N ILE A 27 1.66 -3.16 -11.59
CA ILE A 27 2.11 -4.49 -11.11
C ILE A 27 2.74 -4.35 -9.73
N ALA A 28 3.62 -3.36 -9.56
CA ALA A 28 4.26 -3.14 -8.28
C ALA A 28 3.27 -2.75 -7.19
N LEU A 29 2.31 -1.90 -7.49
CA LEU A 29 1.27 -1.53 -6.54
C LEU A 29 0.43 -2.75 -6.11
N ASP A 30 -0.05 -3.56 -7.05
CA ASP A 30 -0.88 -4.74 -6.76
C ASP A 30 -0.16 -5.73 -5.85
N VAL A 31 1.10 -6.07 -6.17
CA VAL A 31 1.86 -7.02 -5.35
C VAL A 31 2.20 -6.46 -3.99
N LEU A 32 2.60 -5.18 -3.90
CA LEU A 32 2.96 -4.55 -2.64
C LEU A 32 1.76 -4.38 -1.70
N LEU A 33 0.56 -4.11 -2.23
CA LEU A 33 -0.66 -4.06 -1.41
C LEU A 33 -1.05 -5.45 -0.90
N ARG A 34 -0.99 -6.50 -1.74
CA ARG A 34 -1.26 -7.88 -1.28
C ARG A 34 -0.24 -8.36 -0.23
N GLN A 35 1.04 -8.03 -0.42
CA GLN A 35 2.06 -8.31 0.59
C GLN A 35 1.76 -7.61 1.91
N LEU A 36 1.33 -6.35 1.84
CA LEU A 36 0.96 -5.59 3.02
C LEU A 36 -0.27 -6.18 3.74
N GLU A 37 -1.26 -6.69 3.01
CA GLU A 37 -2.43 -7.38 3.58
C GLU A 37 -2.06 -8.72 4.24
N CYS A 38 -1.20 -9.51 3.60
CA CYS A 38 -0.85 -10.85 4.07
C CYS A 38 0.21 -10.85 5.18
N GLU A 39 1.24 -10.02 5.06
CA GLU A 39 2.43 -10.04 5.92
C GLU A 39 2.48 -8.85 6.90
N GLY A 40 1.70 -7.79 6.66
CA GLY A 40 1.76 -6.55 7.44
C GLY A 40 3.05 -5.73 7.19
N LEU A 41 3.91 -6.17 6.27
CA LEU A 41 5.17 -5.54 5.93
C LEU A 41 5.27 -5.37 4.42
N VAL A 42 5.87 -4.27 3.98
CA VAL A 42 6.05 -3.96 2.56
C VAL A 42 7.40 -3.31 2.29
N GLY A 43 8.07 -3.73 1.21
CA GLY A 43 9.40 -3.24 0.83
C GLY A 43 9.46 -2.71 -0.61
N PRO A 44 8.97 -1.48 -0.89
CA PRO A 44 8.87 -0.97 -2.26
C PRO A 44 10.21 -0.90 -3.01
N PHE A 45 11.29 -0.56 -2.31
CA PHE A 45 12.64 -0.49 -2.90
C PHE A 45 13.14 -1.86 -3.38
N SER A 46 13.13 -2.85 -2.50
CA SER A 46 13.60 -4.20 -2.79
C SER A 46 12.78 -4.84 -3.91
N TYR A 47 11.46 -4.60 -3.92
CA TYR A 47 10.57 -5.12 -4.95
C TYR A 47 10.80 -4.48 -6.31
N VAL A 48 10.91 -3.14 -6.39
CA VAL A 48 11.19 -2.44 -7.66
C VAL A 48 12.58 -2.81 -8.20
N ARG A 49 13.57 -3.02 -7.32
CA ARG A 49 14.89 -3.55 -7.73
C ARG A 49 14.74 -4.93 -8.38
N LYS A 50 14.07 -5.88 -7.72
CA LYS A 50 13.82 -7.23 -8.26
C LYS A 50 13.07 -7.20 -9.59
N MET A 51 12.09 -6.32 -9.74
CA MET A 51 11.39 -6.14 -11.00
C MET A 51 12.31 -5.69 -12.13
N ARG A 52 13.25 -4.78 -11.84
CA ARG A 52 14.21 -4.27 -12.83
C ARG A 52 15.26 -5.31 -13.21
N GLU A 53 15.60 -6.24 -12.32
CA GLU A 53 16.44 -7.41 -12.63
C GLU A 53 15.74 -8.35 -13.62
N SER A 54 14.41 -8.53 -13.49
CA SER A 54 13.62 -9.38 -14.39
C SER A 54 13.26 -8.70 -15.70
N ARG A 55 12.90 -7.40 -15.65
CA ARG A 55 12.51 -6.60 -16.80
C ARG A 55 13.03 -5.16 -16.63
N PRO A 56 14.05 -4.76 -17.40
CA PRO A 56 14.58 -3.40 -17.33
C PRO A 56 13.51 -2.34 -17.58
N LEU A 57 13.74 -1.12 -17.06
CA LEU A 57 12.87 0.04 -17.22
C LEU A 57 11.47 -0.08 -16.58
N MET A 58 11.28 -0.99 -15.62
CA MET A 58 10.09 -0.95 -14.76
C MET A 58 10.16 0.22 -13.77
N VAL A 59 9.04 0.93 -13.59
CA VAL A 59 8.90 2.15 -12.76
C VAL A 59 9.97 3.19 -13.15
N GLN A 60 9.75 3.92 -14.24
CA GLN A 60 10.80 4.71 -14.91
C GLN A 60 11.03 6.06 -14.28
N THR A 61 9.97 6.71 -13.80
CA THR A 61 10.04 8.09 -13.32
C THR A 61 9.97 8.14 -11.81
N GLU A 62 10.57 9.16 -11.22
CA GLU A 62 10.45 9.45 -9.79
C GLU A 62 8.99 9.62 -9.38
N ALA A 63 8.19 10.33 -10.18
CA ALA A 63 6.76 10.52 -9.92
C ALA A 63 5.99 9.19 -9.81
N GLN A 64 6.34 8.17 -10.61
CA GLN A 64 5.73 6.84 -10.49
C GLN A 64 6.10 6.15 -9.18
N TYR A 65 7.34 6.29 -8.75
CA TYR A 65 7.80 5.73 -7.48
C TYR A 65 7.16 6.44 -6.28
N VAL A 66 7.06 7.77 -6.32
CA VAL A 66 6.35 8.57 -5.31
C VAL A 66 4.87 8.20 -5.27
N PHE A 67 4.22 8.07 -6.42
CA PHE A 67 2.82 7.62 -6.51
C PHE A 67 2.62 6.27 -5.81
N LEU A 68 3.54 5.33 -6.01
CA LEU A 68 3.47 4.01 -5.41
C LEU A 68 3.49 4.08 -3.87
N HIS A 69 4.38 4.90 -3.29
CA HIS A 69 4.40 5.16 -1.84
C HIS A 69 3.12 5.86 -1.35
N GLN A 70 2.60 6.82 -2.12
CA GLN A 70 1.34 7.49 -1.77
C GLN A 70 0.18 6.51 -1.71
N CYS A 71 0.05 5.60 -2.66
CA CYS A 71 -0.99 4.58 -2.66
C CYS A 71 -0.89 3.65 -1.44
N ILE A 72 0.32 3.19 -1.10
CA ILE A 72 0.56 2.34 0.07
C ILE A 72 0.16 3.08 1.36
N LEU A 73 0.56 4.34 1.52
CA LEU A 73 0.21 5.15 2.69
C LEU A 73 -1.31 5.36 2.79
N ARG A 74 -1.98 5.61 1.67
CA ARG A 74 -3.45 5.78 1.63
C ARG A 74 -4.16 4.50 2.01
N PHE A 75 -3.68 3.35 1.56
CA PHE A 75 -4.22 2.04 1.94
C PHE A 75 -4.11 1.81 3.44
N LEU A 76 -2.95 2.08 4.05
CA LEU A 76 -2.75 1.99 5.51
C LEU A 76 -3.70 2.90 6.29
N GLN A 77 -3.87 4.15 5.83
CA GLN A 77 -4.80 5.10 6.45
C GLN A 77 -6.26 4.62 6.36
N GLN A 78 -6.66 4.01 5.26
CA GLN A 78 -8.00 3.43 5.11
C GLN A 78 -8.20 2.21 6.01
N SER A 79 -7.22 1.32 6.11
CA SER A 79 -7.27 0.16 7.01
C SER A 79 -7.35 0.59 8.49
N SER A 80 -6.75 1.72 8.86
CA SER A 80 -6.89 2.30 10.22
C SER A 80 -8.28 2.89 10.52
N ARG A 81 -9.09 3.18 9.49
CA ARG A 81 -10.45 3.72 9.64
C ARG A 81 -11.51 2.64 9.84
N VAL A 82 -11.13 1.37 9.92
CA VAL A 82 -12.05 0.34 10.41
C VAL A 82 -12.43 0.74 11.84
N PRO A 83 -13.73 1.00 12.13
CA PRO A 83 -14.14 1.33 13.48
C PRO A 83 -13.71 0.17 14.38
N ALA A 84 -13.03 0.53 15.48
CA ALA A 84 -12.75 -0.40 16.56
C ALA A 84 -13.99 -1.25 16.83
N LYS A 85 -13.79 -2.56 16.91
CA LYS A 85 -14.78 -3.57 17.31
C LYS A 85 -15.76 -2.95 18.32
N LYS A 86 -17.07 -2.93 18.01
CA LYS A 86 -18.08 -2.79 19.06
C LYS A 86 -17.91 -4.00 19.97
N GLU A 87 -17.29 -3.79 21.11
CA GLU A 87 -17.31 -4.77 22.20
C GLU A 87 -18.78 -5.10 22.48
N ALA A 88 -19.16 -6.36 22.26
CA ALA A 88 -20.42 -6.87 22.74
C ALA A 88 -20.32 -6.93 24.26
N ILE A 89 -20.71 -5.85 24.92
CA ILE A 89 -20.93 -5.80 26.37
C ILE A 89 -22.08 -6.79 26.63
N TYR A 90 -21.76 -7.92 27.25
CA TYR A 90 -22.76 -8.81 27.82
C TYR A 90 -23.42 -8.07 28.99
N GLU A 91 -24.58 -7.48 28.73
CA GLU A 91 -25.40 -6.89 29.78
C GLU A 91 -26.06 -8.03 30.57
N ASN A 92 -25.34 -8.52 31.58
CA ASN A 92 -25.93 -9.27 32.69
C ASN A 92 -26.80 -8.31 33.51
N LEU A 93 -28.03 -8.06 33.06
CA LEU A 93 -29.05 -7.48 33.94
C LEU A 93 -29.59 -8.63 34.80
N GLY A 94 -29.00 -8.73 35.99
CA GLY A 94 -29.45 -9.62 37.05
C GLY A 94 -30.92 -9.32 37.36
N TYR A 95 -31.77 -10.30 37.13
CA TYR A 95 -33.09 -10.32 37.77
C TYR A 95 -32.86 -10.60 39.25
N GLU A 96 -32.70 -9.52 40.02
CA GLU A 96 -32.83 -9.57 41.47
C GLU A 96 -34.27 -9.93 41.83
N ASN A 97 -34.37 -10.91 42.72
CA ASN A 97 -35.61 -11.48 43.21
C ASN A 97 -36.52 -10.41 43.81
N ALA A 98 -37.69 -10.18 43.21
CA ALA A 98 -38.83 -9.65 43.93
C ALA A 98 -39.30 -10.75 44.91
N ALA A 99 -38.60 -10.85 46.04
CA ALA A 99 -39.06 -11.58 47.19
C ALA A 99 -40.42 -11.02 47.61
N ALA A 100 -41.40 -11.92 47.57
CA ALA A 100 -42.48 -12.09 48.53
C ALA A 100 -42.81 -10.92 49.47
N THR A 101 -44.05 -10.43 49.39
CA THR A 101 -44.97 -10.02 50.47
C THR A 101 -46.18 -9.36 49.76
N GLU A 102 -47.45 -9.58 50.04
CA GLU A 102 -48.17 -10.22 51.14
C GLU A 102 -49.68 -10.29 50.78
N ALA A 103 -50.37 -11.26 51.40
CA ALA A 103 -51.83 -11.36 51.68
C ALA A 103 -52.83 -11.63 50.53
#